data_AF-A0A974ZZF0-F1
#
_entry.id   AF-A0A974ZZF0-F1
#
_cell.length_a   1.000
_cell.length_b   1.000
_cell.length_c   1.000
_cell.angle_alpha   90.00
_cell.angle_beta   90.00
_cell.angle_gamma   90.00
#
_symmetry.space_group_name_H-M   'P 1'
#
loop_
_entity.id
_entity.type
_entity.pdbx_description
1 polymer ?
#
loop_
_entity_poly.entity_id
_entity_poly.type
_entity_poly.pdbx_seq_one_letter_code
_entity_poly.pdbx_strand_id
1 'polypeptide(L)' 'MFFVNKNVKVINWIEDYYEGKVNSIPYSAGEVEKAINYTKKYRSDYPDEVIEKLRTVKVMLDNA' A
#
# COMPACT_ATOMS: atom_id res chain seq x y z
N MET A 1 -19.90 4.48 -11.97
CA MET A 1 -19.25 3.95 -10.75
C MET A 1 -18.15 3.01 -11.25
N PHE A 2 -16.85 3.17 -11.02
CA PHE A 2 -16.10 3.73 -9.90
C PHE A 2 -14.72 4.18 -10.40
N PHE A 3 -14.31 5.42 -10.10
CA PHE A 3 -12.88 5.78 -10.17
C PHE A 3 -12.19 5.01 -9.04
N VAL A 4 -11.62 3.85 -9.34
CA VAL A 4 -10.84 3.11 -8.35
C VAL A 4 -9.68 4.00 -7.92
N ASN A 5 -9.76 4.48 -6.68
CA ASN A 5 -8.81 5.40 -6.10
C ASN A 5 -7.40 4.79 -6.20
N LYS A 6 -6.46 5.55 -6.76
CA LYS A 6 -5.09 5.08 -6.98
C LYS A 6 -4.46 4.52 -5.71
N ASN A 7 -4.79 5.08 -4.55
CA ASN A 7 -4.32 4.60 -3.25
C ASN A 7 -4.82 3.18 -2.94
N VAL A 8 -6.07 2.85 -3.29
CA VAL A 8 -6.64 1.52 -3.10
C VAL A 8 -5.91 0.49 -3.97
N LYS A 9 -5.53 0.85 -5.19
CA LYS A 9 -4.73 -0.03 -6.04
C LYS A 9 -3.35 -0.33 -5.43
N VAL A 10 -2.71 0.69 -4.85
CA VAL A 10 -1.42 0.55 -4.18
C VAL A 10 -1.54 -0.36 -2.95
N ILE A 11 -2.61 -0.20 -2.17
CA ILE A 11 -2.91 -1.05 -1.01
C ILE A 11 -3.05 -2.50 -1.43
N ASN A 12 -3.94 -2.78 -2.39
CA ASN A 12 -4.18 -4.14 -2.86
C ASN A 12 -2.91 -4.78 -3.44
N TRP A 13 -2.09 -4.02 -4.19
CA TRP A 13 -0.82 -4.54 -4.72
C TRP A 13 0.16 -4.94 -3.63
N ILE A 14 0.21 -4.16 -2.54
CA ILE A 14 1.10 -4.46 -1.43
C ILE A 14 0.59 -5.68 -0.66
N GLU A 15 -0.73 -5.82 -0.49
CA GLU A 15 -1.32 -7.05 0.05
C GLU A 15 -1.00 -8.26 -0.83
N ASP A 16 -1.19 -8.15 -2.14
CA ASP A 16 -0.85 -9.20 -3.11
C ASP A 16 0.65 -9.57 -3.06
N TYR A 17 1.54 -8.60 -2.79
CA TYR A 17 2.98 -8.85 -2.64
C TYR A 17 3.27 -9.69 -1.38
N TYR A 18 2.62 -9.36 -0.26
CA TYR A 18 2.73 -10.15 0.97
C TYR A 18 2.08 -11.53 0.87
N GLU A 19 1.02 -11.66 0.07
CA GLU A 19 0.38 -12.95 -0.22
C GLU A 19 1.17 -13.78 -1.27
N GLY A 20 2.27 -13.25 -1.82
CA GLY A 20 3.09 -13.94 -2.81
C GLY A 20 2.43 -14.05 -4.20
N LYS A 21 1.36 -13.30 -4.45
CA LYS A 21 0.67 -13.23 -5.75
C LYS A 21 1.46 -12.39 -6.75
N VAL A 22 2.28 -11.46 -6.25
CA VAL A 22 3.17 -10.63 -7.06
C VAL A 22 4.57 -10.56 -6.43
N ASN A 23 5.60 -10.45 -7.27
CA ASN A 23 7.01 -10.54 -6.85
C ASN A 23 7.72 -9.18 -6.78
N SER A 24 7.06 -8.11 -7.18
CA SER A 24 7.61 -6.75 -7.19
C SER A 24 6.51 -5.75 -6.87
N ILE A 25 6.85 -4.48 -6.66
CA ILE A 25 5.86 -3.44 -6.38
C ILE A 25 6.11 -2.31 -7.38
N PRO A 26 5.21 -2.06 -8.35
CA PRO A 26 5.42 -1.11 -9.44
C PRO A 26 5.07 0.32 -9.01
N TYR A 27 5.30 0.66 -7.74
CA TYR A 27 4.96 1.94 -7.15
C TYR A 27 6.16 2.51 -6.41
N SER A 28 6.30 3.83 -6.47
CA SER A 28 7.35 4.55 -5.77
C SER A 28 7.07 4.68 -4.27
N ALA A 29 8.11 4.89 -3.44
CA ALA A 29 7.95 5.12 -2.00
C ALA A 29 6.96 6.26 -1.68
N GLY A 30 6.93 7.32 -2.50
CA GLY A 30 5.99 8.43 -2.37
C GLY A 30 4.52 8.05 -2.68
N GLU A 31 4.28 7.09 -3.56
CA GLU A 31 2.93 6.56 -3.81
C GLU A 31 2.45 5.66 -2.67
N VAL A 32 3.36 4.85 -2.12
CA VAL A 32 3.09 4.04 -0.93
C VAL A 32 2.80 4.93 0.27
N GLU A 33 3.51 6.05 0.44
CA GLU A 33 3.22 7.03 1.50
C GLU A 33 1.81 7.63 1.37
N LYS A 34 1.39 7.98 0.16
CA LYS A 34 0.02 8.47 -0.08
C LYS A 34 -1.02 7.40 0.27
N ALA A 35 -0.73 6.14 -0.05
CA ALA A 35 -1.56 5.01 0.33
C ALA A 35 -1.63 4.81 1.86
N ILE A 36 -0.52 4.98 2.59
CA ILE A 36 -0.48 4.94 4.07
C ILE A 36 -1.34 6.05 4.67
N ASN A 37 -1.24 7.27 4.15
CA ASN A 37 -2.04 8.38 4.65
C ASN A 37 -3.52 8.19 4.32
N TYR A 38 -3.82 7.57 3.18
CA TYR A 38 -5.17 7.17 2.82
C TYR A 38 -5.70 6.09 3.79
N THR A 39 -4.98 5.00 4.04
CA THR A 39 -5.42 3.96 4.99
C THR A 39 -5.59 4.51 6.41
N LYS A 40 -4.73 5.41 6.88
CA LYS A 40 -4.92 6.09 8.18
C LYS A 40 -6.22 6.88 8.24
N LYS A 41 -6.60 7.55 7.14
CA LYS A 41 -7.85 8.31 7.05
C LYS A 41 -9.09 7.40 7.03
N TYR A 42 -8.95 6.19 6.48
CA TYR A 42 -10.01 5.18 6.37
C TYR A 42 -9.67 3.93 7.21
N ARG A 43 -9.12 4.11 8.40
CA ARG A 43 -8.63 3.00 9.26
C ARG A 43 -9.74 2.00 9.64
N SER A 44 -11.00 2.40 9.55
CA SER A 44 -12.14 1.50 9.73
C SER A 44 -12.24 0.45 8.61
N ASP A 45 -11.82 0.78 7.39
CA ASP A 45 -11.84 -0.10 6.23
C ASP A 45 -10.51 -0.87 6.06
N TYR A 46 -9.42 -0.33 6.62
CA TYR A 46 -8.08 -0.92 6.53
C TYR A 46 -7.48 -1.15 7.92
N PRO A 47 -7.32 -2.41 8.35
CA PRO A 47 -6.77 -2.73 9.65
C PRO A 47 -5.30 -2.32 9.77
N ASP A 48 -4.81 -2.25 11.02
CA ASP A 48 -3.44 -1.84 11.31
C ASP A 48 -2.37 -2.68 10.61
N GLU A 49 -2.64 -3.97 10.38
CA GLU A 49 -1.76 -4.87 9.63
C GLU A 49 -1.48 -4.34 8.21
N VAL A 50 -2.49 -3.80 7.52
CA VAL A 50 -2.32 -3.23 6.18
C VAL A 50 -1.43 -1.99 6.25
N ILE A 51 -1.60 -1.16 7.28
CA ILE A 51 -0.77 0.03 7.49
C ILE A 51 0.70 -0.37 7.74
N GLU A 52 0.95 -1.43 8.49
CA GLU A 52 2.30 -1.96 8.74
C GLU A 52 2.95 -2.53 7.48
N LYS A 53 2.21 -3.30 6.67
CA LYS A 53 2.68 -3.81 5.37
C LYS A 53 3.11 -2.68 4.44
N LEU A 54 2.26 -1.64 4.31
CA LEU A 54 2.57 -0.46 3.51
C LEU A 54 3.82 0.28 4.01
N ARG A 55 3.97 0.44 5.34
CA ARG A 55 5.17 1.09 5.93
C ARG A 55 6.44 0.30 5.65
N THR A 56 6.40 -1.01 5.77
CA THR A 56 7.56 -1.87 5.51
C THR A 56 8.01 -1.75 4.06
N VAL A 57 7.06 -1.84 3.11
CA VAL A 57 7.34 -1.63 1.69
C VAL A 57 7.94 -0.24 1.44
N LYS A 58 7.38 0.80 2.06
CA LYS A 58 7.93 2.15 1.93
C LYS A 58 9.40 2.20 2.32
N VAL A 59 9.77 1.62 3.47
CA VAL A 59 11.16 1.58 3.95
C VAL A 59 12.06 0.79 2.99
N MET A 60 11.59 -0.34 2.46
CA MET A 60 12.34 -1.12 1.49
C MET A 60 12.63 -0.32 0.21
N LEU A 61 11.65 0.45 -0.27
CA LEU A 61 11.79 1.28 -1.47
C LEU A 61 12.60 2.56 -1.25
N ASP A 62 12.69 3.06 -0.01
CA ASP A 62 13.48 4.25 0.35
C ASP A 62 14.97 3.93 0.51
N ASN A 63 15.29 2.66 0.82
CA ASN A 63 16.66 2.16 1.00
C ASN A 63 17.21 1.41 -0.23
N ALA A 64 16.45 1.31 -1.32
CA ALA A 64 16.83 0.66 -2.58
C ALA A 64 17.29 1.69 -3.62
#